data_AF-A0A6C0C3I7-F1
#
_entry.id   AF-A0A6C0C3I7-F1
#
_cell.length_a   1.000
_cell.length_b   1.000
_cell.length_c   1.000
_cell.angle_alpha   90.00
_cell.angle_beta   90.00
_cell.angle_gamma   90.00
#
_symmetry.space_group_name_H-M   'P 1'
#
loop_
_entity.id
_entity.type
_entity.pdbx_description
1 polymer ?
#
loop_
_entity_poly.entity_id
_entity_poly.type
_entity_poly.pdbx_seq_one_letter_code
_entity_poly.pdbx_strand_id
1 'polypeptide(L)'
;MSLGTTSIESLPNEIGKNNVNLTIKETPQPKGNVPTQLSKESINQIVSGLQDAAGSGLTALPSRDLPTNNQHISQDEQQKPNYVPESEAPDYIGDNSDFESILKRDNDEHNEQDRLDVLYEELQTPILVMILFFAFNLPYFNKSLIKNMPSLFLRDGNLKLSGYVFKTFAFGVSFYGITKMSKYLSEY
;
A
#
# COMPACT_ATOMS: atom_id res chain seq x y z
N MET A 1 -27.82 -2.78 -10.38
CA MET A 1 -26.81 -3.37 -9.47
C MET A 1 -27.29 -3.14 -8.04
N SER A 2 -27.66 -4.20 -7.33
CA SER A 2 -28.02 -4.15 -5.91
C SER A 2 -27.20 -5.24 -5.21
N LEU A 3 -26.45 -4.82 -4.20
CA LEU A 3 -25.53 -5.64 -3.40
C LEU A 3 -26.36 -6.48 -2.42
N GLY A 4 -26.37 -7.80 -2.59
CA GLY A 4 -26.96 -8.74 -1.64
C GLY A 4 -25.96 -9.05 -0.53
N THR A 5 -26.22 -8.55 0.68
CA THR A 5 -25.46 -8.89 1.89
C THR A 5 -25.79 -10.31 2.34
N THR A 6 -24.78 -11.15 2.60
CA THR A 6 -24.95 -12.49 3.18
C THR A 6 -25.28 -12.36 4.67
N SER A 7 -26.57 -12.37 5.01
CA SER A 7 -27.03 -12.31 6.41
C SER A 7 -26.63 -13.57 7.19
N ILE A 8 -26.17 -13.36 8.43
CA ILE A 8 -25.68 -14.40 9.37
C ILE A 8 -26.74 -15.48 9.66
N GLU A 9 -28.01 -15.19 9.43
CA GLU A 9 -29.15 -16.14 9.50
C GLU A 9 -29.10 -17.31 8.49
N SER A 10 -28.21 -17.27 7.48
CA SER A 10 -28.13 -18.30 6.43
C SER A 10 -27.19 -19.47 6.77
N LEU A 11 -26.71 -19.56 8.01
CA LEU A 11 -25.89 -20.67 8.48
C LEU A 11 -26.76 -21.86 8.94
N PRO A 12 -26.55 -23.08 8.40
CA PRO A 12 -27.28 -24.27 8.84
C PRO A 12 -26.84 -24.69 10.24
N ASN A 13 -27.71 -24.52 11.23
CA ASN A 13 -27.52 -25.00 12.59
C ASN A 13 -28.10 -26.42 12.75
N GLU A 14 -27.45 -27.41 12.16
CA GLU A 14 -27.78 -28.83 12.34
C GLU A 14 -27.11 -29.36 13.63
N ILE A 15 -27.79 -29.19 14.76
CA ILE A 15 -27.44 -29.91 16.00
C ILE A 15 -27.88 -31.36 15.80
N GLY A 16 -26.93 -32.19 15.35
CA GLY A 16 -27.10 -33.63 15.19
C GLY A 16 -27.58 -34.30 16.49
N LYS A 17 -28.61 -35.13 16.35
CA LYS A 17 -29.20 -35.97 17.39
C LYS A 17 -28.13 -36.89 18.01
N ASN A 18 -27.72 -36.59 19.23
CA ASN A 18 -26.92 -37.51 20.05
C ASN A 18 -27.84 -38.54 20.73
N ASN A 19 -27.71 -39.81 20.31
CA ASN A 19 -28.52 -40.96 20.73
C ASN A 19 -27.93 -41.74 21.93
N VAL A 20 -27.15 -41.09 22.81
CA VAL A 20 -26.52 -41.78 23.94
C VAL A 20 -27.39 -41.63 25.19
N ASN A 21 -28.24 -42.63 25.46
CA ASN A 21 -28.93 -42.77 26.74
C ASN A 21 -28.00 -43.49 27.73
N LEU A 22 -27.43 -42.75 28.68
CA LEU A 22 -26.63 -43.32 29.76
C LEU A 22 -27.56 -43.76 30.90
N THR A 23 -28.02 -45.02 30.87
CA THR A 23 -28.73 -45.63 32.00
C THR A 23 -27.70 -46.14 33.02
N ILE A 24 -27.48 -45.38 34.10
CA ILE A 24 -26.69 -45.84 35.25
C ILE A 24 -27.60 -46.68 36.15
N LYS A 25 -27.36 -47.99 36.20
CA LYS A 25 -28.05 -48.92 37.10
C LYS A 25 -27.23 -49.07 38.38
N GLU A 26 -27.39 -48.14 39.32
CA GLU A 26 -26.79 -48.30 40.65
C GLU A 26 -27.56 -49.36 41.44
N THR A 27 -26.83 -50.38 41.87
CA THR A 27 -27.32 -51.41 42.78
C THR A 27 -27.06 -50.90 44.21
N PRO A 28 -28.01 -50.97 45.15
CA PRO A 28 -27.87 -50.29 46.44
C PRO A 28 -26.79 -50.96 47.29
N GLN A 29 -25.69 -50.25 47.56
CA GLN A 29 -24.72 -50.67 48.56
C GLN A 29 -25.01 -50.02 49.93
N PRO A 30 -24.82 -50.79 51.02
CA PRO A 30 -25.25 -50.42 52.35
C PRO A 30 -24.29 -49.40 53.00
N LYS A 31 -24.88 -48.60 53.89
CA LYS A 31 -24.20 -47.67 54.81
C LYS A 31 -23.07 -48.39 55.56
N GLY A 32 -21.85 -47.88 55.44
CA GLY A 32 -20.72 -48.32 56.27
C GLY A 32 -19.49 -47.46 56.03
N ASN A 33 -18.99 -46.84 57.09
CA ASN A 33 -17.84 -45.94 57.11
C ASN A 33 -16.68 -46.45 56.26
N VAL A 34 -16.14 -45.57 55.41
CA VAL A 34 -14.78 -45.65 54.88
C VAL A 34 -13.75 -45.55 56.01
N PRO A 35 -12.85 -46.52 56.20
CA PRO A 35 -11.49 -46.22 56.62
C PRO A 35 -10.67 -46.05 55.35
N THR A 36 -10.29 -44.80 55.09
CA THR A 36 -9.30 -44.38 54.10
C THR A 36 -7.91 -44.88 54.49
N GLN A 37 -7.64 -46.19 54.39
CA GLN A 37 -6.28 -46.73 54.41
C GLN A 37 -6.22 -47.96 53.50
N LEU A 38 -5.58 -47.81 52.34
CA LEU A 38 -5.06 -48.95 51.58
C LEU A 38 -4.07 -49.67 52.50
N SER A 39 -4.46 -50.81 53.05
CA SER A 39 -3.56 -51.62 53.87
C SER A 39 -2.39 -52.11 53.01
N LYS A 40 -1.22 -52.26 53.62
CA LYS A 40 0.01 -52.70 52.93
C LYS A 40 -0.18 -54.06 52.25
N GLU A 41 -1.06 -54.89 52.81
CA GLU A 41 -1.45 -56.19 52.26
C GLU A 41 -2.18 -56.06 50.91
N SER A 42 -3.08 -55.09 50.77
CA SER A 42 -3.79 -54.84 49.51
C SER A 42 -2.87 -54.27 48.42
N ILE A 43 -1.88 -53.47 48.79
CA ILE A 43 -0.86 -52.96 47.85
C ILE A 43 -0.02 -54.12 47.30
N ASN A 44 0.42 -55.04 48.16
CA ASN A 44 1.19 -56.20 47.73
C ASN A 44 0.38 -57.11 46.79
N GLN A 45 -0.91 -57.31 47.04
CA GLN A 45 -1.77 -58.08 46.13
C GLN A 45 -1.94 -57.42 44.75
N ILE A 46 -2.06 -56.10 44.70
CA ILE A 46 -2.14 -55.38 43.42
C ILE A 46 -0.81 -55.47 42.66
N VAL A 47 0.32 -55.32 43.35
CA VAL A 47 1.65 -55.41 42.74
C VAL A 47 1.92 -56.82 42.20
N SER A 48 1.60 -57.87 42.95
CA SER A 48 1.71 -59.25 42.45
C SER A 48 0.78 -59.49 41.26
N GLY A 49 -0.47 -59.02 41.33
CA GLY A 49 -1.42 -59.14 40.22
C GLY A 49 -0.95 -58.42 38.95
N LEU A 50 -0.30 -57.26 39.08
CA LEU A 50 0.26 -56.51 37.95
C LEU A 50 1.49 -57.22 37.36
N GLN A 51 2.31 -57.84 38.20
CA GLN A 51 3.54 -58.52 37.78
C GLN A 51 3.23 -59.84 37.06
N ASP A 52 2.22 -60.58 37.53
CA ASP A 52 1.69 -61.76 36.84
C ASP A 52 0.98 -61.40 35.53
N ALA A 53 0.20 -60.31 35.52
CA ALA A 53 -0.44 -59.80 34.31
C ALA A 53 0.59 -59.28 33.27
N ALA A 54 1.70 -58.70 33.73
CA ALA A 54 2.82 -58.28 32.88
C ALA A 54 3.61 -59.49 32.34
N GLY A 55 3.86 -60.51 33.18
CA GLY A 55 4.56 -61.73 32.77
C GLY A 55 3.78 -62.62 31.79
N SER A 56 2.45 -62.57 31.86
CA SER A 56 1.55 -63.28 30.93
C SER A 56 1.17 -62.46 29.69
N GLY A 57 1.69 -61.23 29.55
CA GLY A 57 1.41 -60.36 28.40
C GLY A 57 -0.02 -59.81 28.34
N LEU A 58 -0.83 -59.99 29.39
CA LEU A 58 -2.21 -59.49 29.48
C LEU A 58 -2.30 -57.95 29.53
N THR A 59 -1.22 -57.27 29.93
CA THR A 59 -1.14 -55.80 29.91
C THR A 59 -0.67 -55.23 28.58
N ALA A 60 -0.22 -56.07 27.64
CA ALA A 60 0.12 -55.63 26.31
C ALA A 60 -1.15 -55.54 25.47
N LEU A 61 -1.53 -54.32 25.09
CA LEU A 61 -2.66 -54.10 24.19
C LEU A 61 -2.34 -54.74 22.83
N PRO A 62 -3.25 -55.55 22.24
CA PRO A 62 -3.01 -56.17 20.95
C PRO A 62 -2.92 -55.08 19.86
N SER A 63 -1.75 -54.96 19.24
CA SER A 63 -1.53 -54.12 18.06
C SER A 63 -2.12 -54.81 16.82
N ARG A 64 -3.42 -55.12 16.83
CA ARG A 64 -4.06 -55.86 15.75
C ARG A 64 -4.32 -55.00 14.52
N ASP A 65 -4.50 -53.70 14.72
CA ASP A 65 -4.96 -52.76 13.68
C ASP A 65 -4.01 -51.55 13.51
N LEU A 66 -2.71 -51.71 13.81
CA LEU A 66 -1.71 -50.68 13.54
C LEU A 66 -1.01 -51.00 12.20
N PRO A 67 -1.18 -50.16 11.17
CA PRO A 67 -0.42 -50.30 9.93
C PRO A 67 1.07 -50.10 10.24
N THR A 68 1.88 -51.15 10.07
CA THR A 68 3.35 -51.11 10.28
C THR A 68 4.09 -50.51 9.09
N ASN A 69 3.39 -50.30 7.97
CA ASN A 69 3.98 -49.76 6.75
C ASN A 69 3.82 -48.24 6.69
N ASN A 70 4.79 -47.51 7.22
CA ASN A 70 4.84 -46.04 7.16
C ASN A 70 5.39 -45.50 5.83
N GLN A 71 5.63 -46.34 4.81
CA GLN A 71 6.25 -45.88 3.55
C GLN A 71 5.42 -44.85 2.79
N HIS A 72 4.10 -44.78 3.00
CA HIS A 72 3.26 -43.75 2.40
C HIS A 72 3.43 -42.38 3.09
N ILE A 73 3.79 -42.37 4.37
CA ILE A 73 3.99 -41.15 5.19
C ILE A 73 5.39 -40.58 4.88
N SER A 74 6.40 -41.43 4.71
CA SER A 74 7.77 -41.01 4.39
C SER A 74 7.96 -40.46 2.97
N GLN A 75 7.00 -40.64 2.07
CA GLN A 75 7.09 -40.19 0.67
C GLN A 75 6.45 -38.82 0.43
N ASP A 76 5.67 -38.31 1.38
CA ASP A 76 5.09 -36.98 1.26
C ASP A 76 6.17 -35.92 1.54
N GLU A 77 6.51 -35.13 0.52
CA GLU A 77 7.44 -34.03 0.69
C GLU A 77 6.95 -33.02 1.73
N GLN A 78 5.63 -32.86 1.88
CA GLN A 78 5.01 -31.95 2.85
C GLN A 78 5.23 -32.37 4.31
N GLN A 79 5.65 -33.61 4.55
CA GLN A 79 5.91 -34.14 5.89
C GLN A 79 7.39 -34.10 6.29
N LYS A 80 8.27 -33.57 5.44
CA LYS A 80 9.67 -33.34 5.79
C LYS A 80 9.75 -32.22 6.85
N PRO A 81 10.56 -32.38 7.92
CA PRO A 81 10.69 -31.37 8.99
C PRO A 81 11.11 -29.96 8.54
N ASN A 82 11.59 -29.82 7.30
CA ASN A 82 12.01 -28.54 6.71
C ASN A 82 11.35 -28.31 5.34
N TYR A 83 10.12 -28.78 5.14
CA TYR A 83 9.38 -28.53 3.91
C TYR A 83 8.91 -27.07 3.87
N VAL A 84 9.28 -26.36 2.80
CA VAL A 84 8.77 -25.03 2.49
C VAL A 84 7.79 -25.20 1.32
N PRO A 85 6.48 -24.92 1.51
CA PRO A 85 5.51 -24.98 0.42
C PRO A 85 5.89 -24.03 -0.70
N GLU A 86 5.81 -24.50 -1.95
CA GLU A 86 5.95 -23.65 -3.12
C GLU A 86 4.75 -22.72 -3.22
N SER A 87 4.97 -21.42 -3.42
CA SER A 87 3.90 -20.42 -3.45
C SER A 87 3.14 -20.51 -4.78
N GLU A 88 1.91 -21.02 -4.75
CA GLU A 88 0.99 -20.98 -5.91
C GLU A 88 0.30 -19.62 -6.09
N ALA A 89 0.56 -18.66 -5.19
CA ALA A 89 0.04 -17.31 -5.35
C ALA A 89 0.85 -16.55 -6.42
N PRO A 90 0.20 -15.91 -7.41
CA PRO A 90 0.90 -14.95 -8.25
C PRO A 90 1.44 -13.85 -7.35
N ASP A 91 2.71 -13.51 -7.55
CA ASP A 91 3.37 -12.49 -6.75
C ASP A 91 2.71 -11.12 -6.97
N TYR A 92 1.79 -10.75 -6.06
CA TYR A 92 1.09 -9.47 -6.11
C TYR A 92 2.00 -8.32 -5.67
N ILE A 93 3.15 -8.62 -5.05
CA ILE A 93 4.23 -7.68 -4.81
C ILE A 93 5.26 -7.97 -5.88
N GLY A 94 4.91 -7.64 -7.13
CA GLY A 94 5.76 -7.88 -8.28
C GLY A 94 7.21 -7.55 -7.96
N ASP A 95 8.01 -8.61 -7.92
CA ASP A 95 9.47 -8.67 -7.95
C ASP A 95 10.08 -7.32 -7.61
N ASN A 96 10.30 -7.08 -6.30
CA ASN A 96 10.86 -5.87 -5.71
C ASN A 96 11.38 -4.93 -6.79
N SER A 97 10.52 -4.02 -7.25
CA SER A 97 11.00 -2.89 -8.03
C SER A 97 12.01 -2.26 -7.11
N ASP A 98 13.30 -2.49 -7.40
CA ASP A 98 14.40 -2.04 -6.57
C ASP A 98 14.06 -0.61 -6.16
N PHE A 99 14.24 -0.25 -4.89
CA PHE A 99 14.00 1.13 -4.45
C PHE A 99 14.65 2.13 -5.44
N GLU A 100 15.77 1.75 -6.04
CA GLU A 100 16.45 2.42 -7.14
C GLU A 100 15.59 2.62 -8.42
N SER A 101 14.80 1.64 -8.84
CA SER A 101 13.89 1.72 -9.99
C SER A 101 12.69 2.66 -9.75
N ILE A 102 12.19 2.73 -8.51
CA ILE A 102 11.16 3.68 -8.09
C ILE A 102 11.76 5.09 -8.05
N LEU A 103 12.97 5.23 -7.47
CA LEU A 103 13.71 6.50 -7.44
C LEU A 103 14.07 6.99 -8.85
N LYS A 104 14.41 6.09 -9.78
CA LYS A 104 14.72 6.43 -11.17
C LYS A 104 13.49 6.93 -11.91
N ARG A 105 12.33 6.28 -11.75
CA ARG A 105 11.07 6.72 -12.38
C ARG A 105 10.65 8.10 -11.89
N ASP A 106 10.76 8.36 -10.59
CA ASP A 106 10.47 9.67 -10.00
C ASP A 106 11.41 10.75 -10.57
N ASN A 107 12.72 10.45 -10.64
CA ASN A 107 13.70 11.38 -11.22
C ASN A 107 13.51 11.60 -12.73
N ASP A 108 13.05 10.59 -13.48
CA ASP A 108 12.83 10.70 -14.93
C ASP A 108 11.55 11.49 -15.24
N GLU A 109 10.45 11.28 -14.50
CA GLU A 109 9.22 12.07 -14.64
C GLU A 109 9.37 13.52 -14.16
N HIS A 110 10.17 13.75 -13.11
CA HIS A 110 10.52 15.10 -12.68
C HIS A 110 11.44 15.79 -13.67
N ASN A 111 12.43 15.11 -14.23
CA ASN A 111 13.36 15.71 -15.19
C ASN A 111 12.67 16.28 -16.42
N GLU A 112 11.62 15.61 -16.94
CA GLU A 112 10.98 16.07 -18.18
C GLU A 112 10.07 17.28 -17.94
N GLN A 113 9.38 17.32 -16.79
CA GLN A 113 8.59 18.49 -16.37
C GLN A 113 9.49 19.67 -16.00
N ASP A 114 10.52 19.42 -15.19
CA ASP A 114 11.50 20.43 -14.78
C ASP A 114 12.22 21.04 -16.00
N ARG A 115 12.50 20.23 -17.03
CA ARG A 115 13.10 20.73 -18.28
C ARG A 115 12.17 21.68 -19.04
N LEU A 116 10.89 21.37 -19.15
CA LEU A 116 9.93 22.25 -19.84
C LEU A 116 9.72 23.54 -19.04
N ASP A 117 9.67 23.45 -17.72
CA ASP A 117 9.52 24.61 -16.84
C ASP A 117 10.76 25.52 -16.90
N VAL A 118 11.96 24.97 -16.82
CA VAL A 118 13.22 25.73 -16.99
C VAL A 118 13.28 26.40 -18.35
N LEU A 119 12.90 25.70 -19.42
CA LEU A 119 12.86 26.28 -20.76
C LEU A 119 11.82 27.40 -20.87
N TYR A 120 10.67 27.25 -20.23
CA TYR A 120 9.64 28.28 -20.20
C TYR A 120 10.14 29.54 -19.47
N GLU A 121 10.73 29.38 -18.28
CA GLU A 121 11.31 30.49 -17.51
C GLU A 121 12.40 31.23 -18.29
N GLU A 122 13.28 30.49 -18.97
CA GLU A 122 14.38 31.05 -19.74
C GLU A 122 13.90 31.76 -21.01
N LEU A 123 12.92 31.19 -21.74
CA LEU A 123 12.39 31.75 -22.99
C LEU A 123 11.34 32.84 -22.79
N GLN A 124 10.63 32.86 -21.67
CA GLN A 124 9.59 33.85 -21.39
C GLN A 124 10.15 35.28 -21.47
N THR A 125 11.30 35.53 -20.86
CA THR A 125 11.93 36.86 -20.84
C THR A 125 12.29 37.37 -22.25
N PRO A 126 13.08 36.65 -23.08
CA PRO A 126 13.42 37.09 -24.42
C PRO A 126 12.19 37.22 -25.34
N ILE A 127 11.23 36.29 -25.26
CA ILE A 127 9.98 36.37 -26.03
C ILE A 127 9.18 37.62 -25.64
N LEU A 128 9.07 37.90 -24.34
CA LEU A 128 8.39 39.10 -23.83
C LEU A 128 9.05 40.37 -24.37
N VAL A 129 10.38 40.45 -24.33
CA VAL A 129 11.14 41.58 -24.86
C VAL A 129 10.89 41.76 -26.36
N MET A 130 10.87 40.67 -27.15
CA MET A 130 10.58 40.72 -28.58
C MET A 130 9.17 41.24 -28.87
N ILE A 131 8.16 40.69 -28.20
CA ILE A 131 6.76 41.10 -28.38
C ILE A 131 6.57 42.56 -27.96
N LEU A 132 7.13 42.95 -26.82
CA LEU A 132 7.04 44.32 -26.31
C LEU A 132 7.76 45.30 -27.24
N PHE A 133 8.95 44.94 -27.74
CA PHE A 133 9.70 45.76 -28.69
C PHE A 133 8.91 45.92 -29.98
N PHE A 134 8.34 44.84 -30.51
CA PHE A 134 7.49 44.88 -31.69
C PHE A 134 6.28 45.79 -31.48
N ALA A 135 5.58 45.65 -30.34
CA ALA A 135 4.43 46.46 -29.99
C ALA A 135 4.75 47.97 -29.96
N PHE A 136 5.89 48.36 -29.38
CA PHE A 136 6.34 49.75 -29.35
C PHE A 136 6.81 50.25 -30.72
N ASN A 137 7.22 49.37 -31.63
CA ASN A 137 7.57 49.75 -33.01
C ASN A 137 6.36 49.88 -33.93
N LEU A 138 5.17 49.44 -33.51
CA LEU A 138 3.98 49.57 -34.33
C LEU A 138 3.70 51.05 -34.68
N PRO A 139 3.29 51.33 -35.93
CA PRO A 139 2.94 52.69 -36.35
C PRO A 139 1.73 53.22 -35.56
N TYR A 140 0.86 52.33 -35.06
CA TYR A 140 -0.24 52.68 -34.16
C TYR A 140 0.25 53.32 -32.86
N PHE A 141 1.29 52.75 -32.23
CA PHE A 141 1.88 53.30 -31.01
C PHE A 141 2.45 54.70 -31.26
N ASN A 142 3.23 54.86 -32.35
CA ASN A 142 3.77 56.16 -32.71
C ASN A 142 2.67 57.20 -32.96
N LYS A 143 1.58 56.84 -33.66
CA LYS A 143 0.42 57.73 -33.87
C LYS A 143 -0.28 58.10 -32.56
N SER A 144 -0.43 57.14 -31.65
CA SER A 144 -0.99 57.39 -30.31
C SER A 144 -0.08 58.34 -29.50
N LEU A 145 1.24 58.18 -29.62
CA LEU A 145 2.21 59.03 -28.93
C LEU A 145 2.20 60.47 -29.49
N ILE A 146 2.04 60.66 -30.80
CA ILE A 146 1.84 61.99 -31.40
C ILE A 146 0.58 62.66 -30.85
N LYS A 147 -0.52 61.89 -30.75
CA LYS A 147 -1.80 62.41 -30.27
C LYS A 147 -1.75 62.83 -28.79
N ASN A 148 -1.13 62.01 -27.95
CA ASN A 148 -1.09 62.25 -26.50
C ASN A 148 0.07 63.17 -26.07
N MET A 149 1.20 63.13 -26.78
CA MET A 149 2.40 63.92 -26.49
C MET A 149 3.02 64.52 -27.77
N PRO A 150 2.36 65.51 -28.40
CA PRO A 150 2.82 66.11 -29.65
C PRO A 150 4.17 66.85 -29.51
N SER A 151 4.57 67.23 -28.29
CA SER A 151 5.85 67.93 -28.02
C SER A 151 7.09 67.09 -28.33
N LEU A 152 6.97 65.76 -28.27
CA LEU A 152 8.04 64.78 -28.49
C LEU A 152 8.35 64.54 -29.98
N PHE A 153 7.53 65.11 -30.87
CA PHE A 153 7.70 64.99 -32.32
C PHE A 153 8.20 66.30 -32.92
N LEU A 154 8.95 66.14 -34.02
CA LEU A 154 9.28 67.22 -34.93
C LEU A 154 8.03 67.67 -35.67
N ARG A 155 8.09 68.89 -36.20
CA ARG A 155 7.01 69.46 -37.01
C ARG A 155 6.77 68.67 -38.31
N ASP A 156 7.75 67.86 -38.71
CA ASP A 156 7.72 66.96 -39.87
C ASP A 156 7.14 65.56 -39.54
N GLY A 157 6.72 65.31 -38.30
CA GLY A 157 6.10 64.04 -37.88
C GLY A 157 7.08 62.94 -37.46
N ASN A 158 8.38 63.17 -37.55
CA ASN A 158 9.41 62.26 -37.03
C ASN A 158 9.68 62.46 -35.52
N LEU A 159 10.17 61.44 -34.84
CA LEU A 159 10.53 61.52 -33.41
C LEU A 159 11.75 62.44 -33.20
N LYS A 160 11.66 63.31 -32.19
CA LYS A 160 12.84 64.01 -31.65
C LYS A 160 13.68 63.06 -30.80
N LEU A 161 14.92 63.46 -30.49
CA LEU A 161 15.74 62.77 -29.49
C LEU A 161 14.99 62.57 -28.17
N SER A 162 14.26 63.58 -27.69
CA SER A 162 13.42 63.49 -26.50
C SER A 162 12.31 62.42 -26.64
N GLY A 163 11.74 62.26 -27.83
CA GLY A 163 10.77 61.22 -28.13
C GLY A 163 11.37 59.82 -28.07
N TYR A 164 12.59 59.64 -28.56
CA TYR A 164 13.32 58.38 -28.41
C TYR A 164 13.62 58.08 -26.94
N VAL A 165 14.12 59.05 -26.18
CA VAL A 165 14.39 58.88 -24.73
C VAL A 165 13.11 58.51 -23.97
N PHE A 166 12.00 59.20 -24.26
CA PHE A 166 10.71 58.87 -23.67
C PHE A 166 10.25 57.46 -24.05
N LYS A 167 10.39 57.08 -25.32
CA LYS A 167 10.02 55.73 -25.80
C LYS A 167 10.81 54.64 -25.09
N THR A 168 12.12 54.83 -24.89
CA THR A 168 12.97 53.88 -24.17
C THR A 168 12.61 53.81 -22.69
N PHE A 169 12.34 54.95 -22.06
CA PHE A 169 11.89 54.99 -20.66
C PHE A 169 10.54 54.28 -20.49
N ALA A 170 9.56 54.60 -21.34
CA ALA A 170 8.24 53.97 -21.34
C ALA A 170 8.34 52.45 -21.57
N PHE A 171 9.22 52.01 -22.48
CA PHE A 171 9.50 50.59 -22.69
C PHE A 171 10.02 49.92 -21.41
N GLY A 172 11.00 50.53 -20.72
CA GLY A 172 11.54 50.00 -19.48
C GLY A 172 10.49 49.91 -18.36
N VAL A 173 9.66 50.95 -18.21
CA VAL A 173 8.55 50.96 -17.25
C VAL A 173 7.51 49.88 -17.58
N SER A 174 7.13 49.75 -18.85
CA SER A 174 6.20 48.72 -19.30
C SER A 174 6.75 47.31 -19.11
N PHE A 175 8.02 47.08 -19.43
CA PHE A 175 8.69 45.80 -19.21
C PHE A 175 8.69 45.44 -17.72
N TYR A 176 9.19 46.33 -16.85
CA TYR A 176 9.20 46.08 -15.41
C TYR A 176 7.79 45.85 -14.83
N GLY A 177 6.82 46.64 -15.28
CA GLY A 177 5.42 46.49 -14.87
C GLY A 177 4.83 45.13 -15.26
N ILE A 178 4.99 44.72 -16.52
CA ILE A 178 4.49 43.43 -17.01
C ILE A 178 5.23 42.27 -16.35
N THR A 179 6.56 42.31 -16.24
CA THR A 179 7.33 41.25 -15.57
C THR A 179 6.91 41.10 -14.11
N LYS A 180 6.70 42.21 -13.39
CA LYS A 180 6.27 42.15 -11.99
C LYS A 180 4.83 41.64 -11.84
N MET A 181 3.94 42.06 -12.74
CA MET A 181 2.57 41.54 -12.83
C MET A 181 2.58 40.03 -13.11
N SER A 182 3.38 39.58 -14.07
CA SER A 182 3.49 38.17 -14.45
C SER A 182 4.01 37.29 -13.32
N LYS A 183 4.99 37.79 -12.54
CA LYS A 183 5.49 37.07 -11.35
C LYS A 183 4.42 37.00 -10.26
N TYR A 184 3.72 38.11 -10.00
CA TYR A 184 2.64 38.14 -9.01
C TYR A 184 1.49 37.19 -9.36
N LEU A 185 1.15 37.04 -10.64
CA LEU A 185 0.16 36.07 -11.13
C LEU A 185 0.65 34.61 -11.15
N SER A 186 1.96 34.38 -11.06
CA SER A 186 2.53 33.04 -11.03
C SER A 186 2.72 32.52 -9.61
N GLU A 187 2.85 33.44 -8.64
CA GLU A 187 2.99 33.13 -7.21
C GLU A 187 1.62 32.96 -6.52
N TYR A 188 0.53 33.32 -7.20
CA TYR A 188 -0.86 33.25 -6.72
C TYR A 188 -1.70 32.34 -7.61
#